data_AF-A0A7S2JD47-F1
#
_entry.id   AF-A0A7S2JD47-F1
#
_cell.length_a   1.000
_cell.length_b   1.000
_cell.length_c   1.000
_cell.angle_alpha   90.00
_cell.angle_beta   90.00
_cell.angle_gamma   90.00
#
_symmetry.space_group_name_H-M   'P 1'
#
loop_
_entity.id
_entity.type
_entity.pdbx_description
1 polymer ?
#
loop_
_entity_poly.entity_id
_entity_poly.type
_entity_poly.pdbx_seq_one_letter_code
_entity_poly.pdbx_strand_id
1 'polypeptide(L)'
;REHEPLITVEVAVQLTDAKKFFKVPRTFRVMVCPGATVATFREVVGQDLAPSGRVMVPRGKEAMMALQDSEELPDKVTVTEFKGKRQVYVKFTMAQCYKVLSLLRGHLEKAESQKALHEAAIEVAEDEMEYRLRLSQFLMTEAYPVVCRHFGLGCDGVESLRVIPAGMYLVDQHLELLELQLEVETLMKNRGTVNFLMGKINELRHKFGLPPADYPPHLLNFVYSQSLLS
;
A
#
# COMPACT_ATOMS: atom_id res chain seq x y z
N ARG A 1 0.06 -21.23 -10.15
CA ARG A 1 1.17 -21.05 -9.19
C ARG A 1 0.55 -20.45 -7.94
N GLU A 2 0.65 -21.14 -6.81
CA GLU A 2 0.20 -20.64 -5.51
C GLU A 2 0.95 -19.33 -5.20
N HIS A 3 0.23 -18.36 -4.63
CA HIS A 3 0.81 -17.06 -4.31
C HIS A 3 1.94 -17.24 -3.29
N GLU A 4 3.05 -16.52 -3.47
CA GLU A 4 4.14 -16.49 -2.49
C GLU A 4 3.56 -16.10 -1.12
N PRO A 5 3.74 -16.92 -0.07
CA PRO A 5 3.13 -16.65 1.23
C PRO A 5 3.80 -15.43 1.87
N LEU A 6 3.01 -14.62 2.58
CA LEU A 6 3.53 -13.64 3.52
C LEU A 6 3.77 -14.33 4.86
N ILE A 7 4.93 -14.07 5.48
CA ILE A 7 5.18 -14.39 6.87
C ILE A 7 4.80 -13.18 7.73
N THR A 8 4.29 -13.45 8.94
CA THR A 8 3.96 -12.40 9.90
C THR A 8 5.02 -12.36 10.99
N VAL A 9 5.68 -11.22 11.12
CA VAL A 9 6.58 -10.94 12.23
C VAL A 9 5.84 -10.14 13.30
N GLU A 10 5.75 -10.73 14.49
CA GLU A 10 5.21 -10.08 15.68
C GLU A 10 6.29 -9.17 16.28
N VAL A 11 5.97 -7.88 16.36
CA VAL A 11 6.91 -6.89 16.86
C VAL A 11 6.44 -6.37 18.20
N ALA A 12 7.26 -6.53 19.23
CA ALA A 12 7.09 -5.85 20.52
C ALA A 12 7.85 -4.53 20.53
N VAL A 13 7.28 -3.49 21.13
CA VAL A 13 7.95 -2.19 21.26
C VAL A 13 8.53 -2.04 22.65
N GLN A 14 9.85 -1.91 22.76
CA GLN A 14 10.52 -1.55 24.00
C GLN A 14 10.51 -0.02 24.17
N LEU A 15 9.67 0.43 25.10
CA LEU A 15 9.55 1.85 25.43
C LEU A 15 10.56 2.21 26.52
N THR A 16 11.40 3.20 26.23
CA THR A 16 12.40 3.74 27.18
C THR A 16 11.87 4.94 27.97
N ASP A 17 10.72 5.51 27.57
CA ASP A 17 10.13 6.70 28.17
C ASP A 17 8.70 6.44 28.65
N ALA A 18 8.47 6.62 29.95
CA ALA A 18 7.16 6.47 30.59
C ALA A 18 6.08 7.36 29.96
N LYS A 19 6.43 8.54 29.42
CA LYS A 19 5.47 9.44 28.76
C LYS A 19 4.97 8.90 27.42
N LYS A 20 5.75 8.06 26.75
CA LYS A 20 5.39 7.43 25.47
C LYS A 20 4.50 6.19 25.65
N PHE A 21 4.40 5.69 26.88
CA PHE A 21 3.69 4.46 27.24
C PHE A 21 2.23 4.41 26.78
N PHE A 22 1.54 5.55 26.73
CA PHE A 22 0.12 5.60 26.37
C PHE A 22 -0.14 5.96 24.89
N LYS A 23 0.89 6.31 24.11
CA LYS A 23 0.72 6.85 22.74
C LYS A 23 1.09 5.88 21.63
N VAL A 24 1.88 4.86 21.93
CA VAL A 24 2.45 3.94 20.95
C VAL A 24 1.88 2.55 21.20
N PRO A 25 1.45 1.81 20.16
CA PRO A 25 1.03 0.44 20.34
C PRO A 25 2.17 -0.40 20.94
N ARG A 26 1.85 -1.28 21.89
CA ARG A 26 2.86 -2.16 22.52
C ARG A 26 3.36 -3.22 21.56
N THR A 27 2.51 -3.61 20.62
CA THR A 27 2.81 -4.59 19.59
C THR A 27 2.25 -4.15 18.26
N PHE A 28 2.89 -4.56 17.17
CA PHE A 28 2.39 -4.43 15.82
C PHE A 28 2.88 -5.61 14.97
N ARG A 29 2.37 -5.74 13.75
CA ARG A 29 2.71 -6.82 12.82
C ARG A 29 3.42 -6.27 11.59
N VAL A 30 4.43 -6.98 11.13
CA VAL A 30 5.11 -6.71 9.86
C VAL A 30 4.99 -7.94 8.97
N MET A 31 4.37 -7.77 7.81
CA MET A 31 4.13 -8.85 6.86
C MET A 31 5.09 -8.72 5.68
N VAL A 32 5.98 -9.70 5.54
CA VAL A 32 7.06 -9.72 4.54
C VAL A 32 7.18 -11.11 3.92
N CYS A 33 8.04 -11.26 2.92
CA CYS A 33 8.29 -12.56 2.32
C CYS A 33 9.27 -13.41 3.15
N PRO A 34 9.23 -14.75 3.01
CA PRO A 34 10.23 -15.64 3.60
C PRO A 34 11.65 -15.22 3.24
N GLY A 35 12.59 -15.33 4.18
CA GLY A 35 13.98 -14.90 3.99
C GLY A 35 14.20 -13.38 4.06
N ALA A 36 13.18 -12.59 4.41
CA ALA A 36 13.34 -11.15 4.62
C ALA A 36 14.38 -10.87 5.71
N THR A 37 15.19 -9.84 5.50
CA THR A 37 16.23 -9.43 6.44
C THR A 37 15.77 -8.27 7.33
N VAL A 38 16.57 -7.94 8.35
CA VAL A 38 16.37 -6.74 9.16
C VAL A 38 16.43 -5.45 8.33
N ALA A 39 17.25 -5.39 7.27
CA ALA A 39 17.22 -4.26 6.32
C ALA A 39 15.83 -4.11 5.68
N THR A 40 15.27 -5.21 5.18
CA THR A 40 13.92 -5.22 4.60
C THR A 40 12.89 -4.77 5.62
N PHE A 41 12.98 -5.26 6.87
CA PHE A 41 12.11 -4.80 7.96
C PHE A 41 12.15 -3.28 8.16
N ARG A 42 13.35 -2.69 8.20
CA ARG A 42 13.54 -1.25 8.35
C ARG A 42 12.94 -0.46 7.20
N GLU A 43 13.07 -0.93 5.96
CA GLU A 43 12.44 -0.30 4.80
C GLU A 43 10.92 -0.29 4.92
N VAL A 44 10.33 -1.40 5.38
CA VAL A 44 8.88 -1.58 5.50
C VAL A 44 8.28 -0.70 6.59
N VAL A 45 8.94 -0.65 7.74
CA VAL A 45 8.53 0.24 8.84
C VAL A 45 8.83 1.70 8.50
N GLY A 46 9.87 1.93 7.70
CA GLY A 46 10.27 3.23 7.18
C GLY A 46 10.52 4.22 8.31
N GLN A 47 9.92 5.40 8.20
CA GLN A 47 10.14 6.49 9.14
C GLN A 47 9.56 6.24 10.54
N ASP A 48 8.71 5.22 10.71
CA ASP A 48 8.12 4.90 12.00
C ASP A 48 9.13 4.23 12.96
N LEU A 49 10.28 3.78 12.45
CA LEU A 49 11.44 3.35 13.21
C LEU A 49 12.58 4.35 13.02
N ALA A 50 13.09 4.94 14.11
CA ALA A 50 14.23 5.84 14.00
C ALA A 50 15.47 5.12 13.45
N PRO A 51 16.40 5.83 12.75
CA PRO A 51 17.64 5.22 12.28
C PRO A 51 18.48 4.58 13.40
N SER A 52 18.43 5.13 14.61
CA SER A 52 19.08 4.59 15.83
C SER A 52 18.29 3.45 16.51
N GLY A 53 17.05 3.19 16.07
CA GLY A 53 16.22 2.11 16.56
C GLY A 53 16.85 0.75 16.27
N ARG A 54 16.79 -0.16 17.23
CA ARG A 54 17.38 -1.51 17.15
C ARG A 54 16.29 -2.54 16.98
N VAL A 55 16.53 -3.56 16.15
CA VAL A 55 15.71 -4.77 16.06
C VAL A 55 16.43 -5.85 16.87
N MET A 56 15.75 -6.45 17.84
CA MET A 56 16.38 -7.31 18.84
C MET A 56 15.62 -8.60 19.05
N VAL A 57 16.35 -9.63 19.46
CA VAL A 57 15.82 -10.95 19.79
C VAL A 57 16.35 -11.42 21.14
N PRO A 58 15.61 -12.28 21.86
CA PRO A 58 16.13 -12.91 23.05
C PRO A 58 17.25 -13.90 22.69
N ARG A 59 18.41 -13.79 23.36
CA ARG A 59 19.51 -14.74 23.23
C ARG A 59 19.93 -15.24 24.62
N GLY A 60 19.58 -16.49 24.93
CA GLY A 60 19.77 -17.07 26.26
C GLY A 60 18.67 -16.64 27.25
N LYS A 61 18.97 -16.68 28.55
CA LYS A 61 17.93 -16.55 29.59
C LYS A 61 17.36 -15.13 29.73
N GLU A 62 18.13 -14.07 29.50
CA GLU A 62 17.67 -12.69 29.77
C GLU A 62 18.25 -11.60 28.85
N ALA A 63 19.22 -11.91 27.98
CA ALA A 63 19.87 -10.89 27.17
C ALA A 63 19.14 -10.66 25.84
N MET A 64 18.72 -9.43 25.58
CA MET A 64 18.30 -9.00 24.25
C MET A 64 19.55 -8.68 23.42
N MET A 65 19.64 -9.26 22.22
CA MET A 65 20.72 -8.98 21.27
C MET A 65 20.16 -8.26 20.05
N ALA A 66 20.83 -7.18 19.64
CA ALA A 66 20.49 -6.49 18.40
C ALA A 66 20.96 -7.29 17.19
N LEU A 67 20.05 -7.44 16.22
CA LEU A 67 20.33 -8.06 14.92
C LEU A 67 20.96 -7.04 13.96
N GLN A 68 21.82 -7.53 13.08
CA GLN A 68 22.39 -6.80 11.95
C GLN A 68 21.43 -6.78 10.76
N ASP A 69 21.59 -5.78 9.90
CA ASP A 69 20.73 -5.57 8.73
C ASP A 69 20.76 -6.74 7.73
N SER A 70 21.84 -7.52 7.69
CA SER A 70 22.00 -8.72 6.86
C SER A 70 21.40 -9.99 7.45
N GLU A 71 21.04 -10.01 8.74
CA GLU A 71 20.46 -11.18 9.39
C GLU A 71 18.99 -11.37 8.96
N GLU A 72 18.59 -12.62 8.80
CA GLU A 72 17.21 -13.00 8.53
C GLU A 72 16.32 -12.62 9.71
N LEU A 73 15.13 -12.11 9.41
CA LEU A 73 14.17 -11.65 10.40
C LEU A 73 13.39 -12.85 10.96
N PRO A 74 13.46 -13.12 12.28
CA PRO A 74 12.66 -14.18 12.88
C PRO A 74 11.20 -13.75 13.08
N ASP A 75 10.34 -14.72 13.37
CA ASP A 75 8.89 -14.51 13.56
C ASP A 75 8.53 -13.53 14.69
N LYS A 76 9.42 -13.34 15.68
CA LYS A 76 9.21 -12.43 16.81
C LYS A 76 10.44 -11.59 17.07
N VAL A 77 10.25 -10.27 17.11
CA VAL A 77 11.32 -9.31 17.42
C VAL A 77 10.84 -8.24 18.39
N THR A 78 11.79 -7.60 19.07
CA THR A 78 11.55 -6.39 19.86
C THR A 78 12.27 -5.22 19.21
N VAL A 79 11.59 -4.08 19.08
CA VAL A 79 12.19 -2.85 18.55
C VAL A 79 12.32 -1.75 19.59
N THR A 80 13.35 -0.93 19.47
CA THR A 80 13.47 0.34 20.20
C THR A 80 13.14 1.53 19.31
N GLU A 81 12.84 2.68 19.92
CA GLU A 81 12.68 3.97 19.21
C GLU A 81 11.61 3.99 18.11
N PHE A 82 10.60 3.13 18.26
CA PHE A 82 9.44 3.13 17.39
C PHE A 82 8.49 4.29 17.75
N LYS A 83 8.04 5.04 16.74
CA LYS A 83 7.12 6.17 16.85
C LYS A 83 5.88 6.04 15.97
N GLY A 84 5.74 4.90 15.29
CA GLY A 84 4.60 4.61 14.45
C GLY A 84 3.30 4.41 15.23
N LYS A 85 2.18 4.59 14.53
CA LYS A 85 0.83 4.40 15.07
C LYS A 85 0.06 3.26 14.39
N ARG A 86 0.62 2.69 13.32
CA ARG A 86 0.00 1.61 12.54
C ARG A 86 0.17 0.28 13.29
N GLN A 87 -0.84 -0.59 13.18
CA GLN A 87 -0.80 -1.93 13.74
C GLN A 87 -0.25 -2.95 12.74
N VAL A 88 -0.36 -2.63 11.45
CA VAL A 88 0.13 -3.50 10.36
C VAL A 88 1.02 -2.72 9.41
N TYR A 89 2.15 -3.32 9.05
CA TYR A 89 2.98 -2.94 7.91
C TYR A 89 3.09 -4.16 6.99
N VAL A 90 3.15 -3.92 5.69
CA VAL A 90 3.26 -5.00 4.71
C VAL A 90 4.16 -4.56 3.57
N LYS A 91 4.88 -5.51 2.98
CA LYS A 91 5.66 -5.35 1.74
C LYS A 91 5.21 -6.41 0.76
N PHE A 92 4.49 -6.00 -0.27
CA PHE A 92 4.08 -6.94 -1.32
C PHE A 92 5.23 -7.15 -2.31
N THR A 93 5.45 -8.39 -2.74
CA THR A 93 6.26 -8.66 -3.94
C THR A 93 5.57 -8.16 -5.18
N MET A 94 6.28 -8.12 -6.30
CA MET A 94 5.72 -7.75 -7.60
C MET A 94 4.51 -8.63 -7.96
N ALA A 95 4.60 -9.94 -7.75
CA ALA A 95 3.50 -10.88 -7.99
C ALA A 95 2.30 -10.63 -7.06
N GLN A 96 2.56 -10.28 -5.81
CA GLN A 96 1.51 -9.92 -4.86
C GLN A 96 0.87 -8.56 -5.21
N CYS A 97 1.64 -7.56 -5.65
CA CYS A 97 1.11 -6.28 -6.15
C CYS A 97 0.16 -6.50 -7.34
N TYR A 98 0.59 -7.31 -8.32
CA TYR A 98 -0.26 -7.70 -9.44
C TYR A 98 -1.57 -8.33 -8.96
N LYS A 99 -1.48 -9.24 -7.97
CA LYS A 99 -2.66 -9.90 -7.40
C LYS A 99 -3.56 -8.91 -6.66
N VAL A 100 -3.02 -7.97 -5.89
CA VAL A 100 -3.80 -6.90 -5.22
C VAL A 100 -4.57 -6.10 -6.26
N LEU A 101 -3.89 -5.58 -7.28
CA LEU A 101 -4.51 -4.79 -8.34
C LEU A 101 -5.55 -5.61 -9.12
N SER A 102 -5.29 -6.89 -9.38
CA SER A 102 -6.25 -7.80 -10.04
C SER A 102 -7.50 -8.04 -9.20
N LEU A 103 -7.36 -8.19 -7.88
CA LEU A 103 -8.50 -8.33 -6.95
C LEU A 103 -9.33 -7.04 -6.92
N LEU A 104 -8.67 -5.88 -6.90
CA LEU A 104 -9.35 -4.58 -6.96
C LEU A 104 -10.08 -4.43 -8.30
N ARG A 105 -9.41 -4.69 -9.43
CA ARG A 105 -10.02 -4.64 -10.77
C ARG A 105 -11.27 -5.52 -10.84
N GLY A 106 -11.16 -6.80 -10.48
CA GLY A 106 -12.30 -7.72 -10.51
C GLY A 106 -13.44 -7.35 -9.56
N HIS A 107 -13.16 -6.65 -8.46
CA HIS A 107 -14.21 -6.11 -7.59
C HIS A 107 -14.87 -4.85 -8.18
N LEU A 108 -14.07 -3.99 -8.81
CA LEU A 108 -14.54 -2.72 -9.39
C LEU A 108 -15.28 -2.91 -10.71
N GLU A 109 -14.99 -3.97 -11.48
CA GLU A 109 -15.71 -4.32 -12.71
C GLU A 109 -17.16 -4.73 -12.48
N LYS A 110 -17.54 -5.06 -11.24
CA LYS A 110 -18.90 -5.45 -10.90
C LYS A 110 -19.88 -4.30 -11.12
N ALA A 111 -21.08 -4.63 -11.62
CA ALA A 111 -22.10 -3.66 -11.95
C ALA A 111 -22.52 -2.82 -10.73
N GLU A 112 -22.65 -3.46 -9.56
CA GLU A 112 -22.96 -2.82 -8.28
C GLU A 112 -21.90 -1.80 -7.86
N SER A 113 -20.61 -2.13 -8.00
CA SER A 113 -19.49 -1.24 -7.69
C SER A 113 -19.46 -0.04 -8.64
N GLN A 114 -19.62 -0.29 -9.95
CA GLN A 114 -19.68 0.78 -10.95
C GLN A 114 -20.88 1.71 -10.76
N LYS A 115 -22.03 1.16 -10.35
CA LYS A 115 -23.23 1.95 -10.01
C LYS A 115 -22.94 2.85 -8.81
N ALA A 116 -22.41 2.31 -7.72
CA ALA A 116 -22.10 3.09 -6.51
C ALA A 116 -21.10 4.23 -6.80
N LEU A 117 -20.04 3.94 -7.57
CA LEU A 117 -19.05 4.94 -7.97
C LEU A 117 -19.61 5.98 -8.93
N HIS A 118 -20.57 5.60 -9.78
CA HIS A 118 -21.27 6.54 -10.66
C HIS A 118 -22.20 7.47 -9.90
N GLU A 119 -22.99 6.95 -8.96
CA GLU A 119 -23.88 7.73 -8.09
C GLU A 119 -23.05 8.73 -7.26
N ALA A 120 -21.95 8.26 -6.66
CA ALA A 120 -21.02 9.12 -5.94
C ALA A 120 -20.44 10.24 -6.84
N ALA A 121 -20.13 9.95 -8.11
CA ALA A 121 -19.62 10.96 -9.04
C ALA A 121 -20.70 11.97 -9.48
N ILE A 122 -21.96 11.55 -9.60
CA ILE A 122 -23.07 12.46 -9.93
C ILE A 122 -23.37 13.40 -8.75
N GLU A 123 -23.43 12.87 -7.53
CA GLU A 123 -23.83 13.64 -6.35
C GLU A 123 -22.88 14.78 -5.99
N VAL A 124 -21.59 14.60 -6.24
CA VAL A 124 -20.56 15.61 -5.91
C VAL A 124 -20.30 16.62 -7.02
N ALA A 125 -20.96 16.47 -8.16
CA ALA A 125 -20.72 17.26 -9.37
C ALA A 125 -19.20 17.33 -9.72
N GLU A 126 -18.61 18.52 -9.71
CA GLU A 126 -17.20 18.76 -10.03
C GLU A 126 -16.28 18.88 -8.80
N ASP A 127 -16.78 18.62 -7.58
CA ASP A 127 -15.95 18.65 -6.38
C ASP A 127 -15.09 17.38 -6.26
N GLU A 128 -13.87 17.47 -6.78
CA GLU A 128 -12.88 16.38 -6.74
C GLU A 128 -12.43 16.01 -5.32
N MET A 129 -12.48 16.95 -4.37
CA MET A 129 -12.13 16.66 -2.98
C MET A 129 -13.21 15.80 -2.31
N GLU A 130 -14.47 16.19 -2.48
CA GLU A 130 -15.61 15.43 -1.96
C GLU A 130 -15.72 14.05 -2.65
N TYR A 131 -15.46 13.97 -3.96
CA TYR A 131 -15.38 12.69 -4.66
C TYR A 131 -14.33 11.76 -4.05
N ARG A 132 -13.13 12.26 -3.78
CA ARG A 132 -12.03 11.48 -3.18
C ARG A 132 -12.37 10.99 -1.78
N LEU A 133 -13.11 11.77 -1.00
CA LEU A 133 -13.60 11.33 0.32
C LEU A 133 -14.57 10.15 0.18
N ARG A 134 -15.54 10.24 -0.73
CA ARG A 134 -16.50 9.15 -1.01
C ARG A 134 -15.84 7.92 -1.61
N LEU A 135 -14.86 8.10 -2.51
CA LEU A 135 -14.06 7.00 -3.04
C LEU A 135 -13.29 6.32 -1.91
N SER A 136 -12.66 7.07 -1.00
CA SER A 136 -11.96 6.51 0.16
C SER A 136 -12.90 5.69 1.06
N GLN A 137 -14.12 6.20 1.29
CA GLN A 137 -15.15 5.47 2.02
C GLN A 137 -15.51 4.16 1.31
N PHE A 138 -15.75 4.20 0.00
CA PHE A 138 -16.06 3.02 -0.82
C PHE A 138 -14.92 1.98 -0.79
N LEU A 139 -13.68 2.41 -0.97
CA LEU A 139 -12.51 1.51 -0.94
C LEU A 139 -12.39 0.83 0.42
N MET A 140 -12.56 1.59 1.49
CA MET A 140 -12.49 1.11 2.86
C MET A 140 -13.56 0.05 3.19
N THR A 141 -14.79 0.24 2.72
CA THR A 141 -15.92 -0.65 3.10
C THR A 141 -16.14 -1.81 2.13
N GLU A 142 -15.86 -1.63 0.84
CA GLU A 142 -16.20 -2.60 -0.21
C GLU A 142 -14.98 -3.29 -0.81
N ALA A 143 -14.01 -2.52 -1.32
CA ALA A 143 -12.93 -3.07 -2.15
C ALA A 143 -11.77 -3.64 -1.34
N TYR A 144 -11.22 -2.87 -0.40
CA TYR A 144 -10.03 -3.24 0.39
C TYR A 144 -10.25 -4.43 1.32
N PRO A 145 -11.44 -4.66 1.90
CA PRO A 145 -11.69 -5.88 2.66
C PRO A 145 -11.46 -7.18 1.87
N VAL A 146 -11.63 -7.17 0.54
CA VAL A 146 -11.31 -8.34 -0.31
C VAL A 146 -9.81 -8.63 -0.28
N VAL A 147 -8.99 -7.59 -0.39
CA VAL A 147 -7.52 -7.69 -0.33
C VAL A 147 -7.06 -8.13 1.07
N CYS A 148 -7.58 -7.48 2.12
CA CYS A 148 -7.25 -7.81 3.51
C CYS A 148 -7.55 -9.27 3.84
N ARG A 149 -8.70 -9.80 3.40
CA ARG A 149 -9.05 -11.21 3.60
C ARG A 149 -8.17 -12.14 2.79
N HIS A 150 -7.85 -11.79 1.53
CA HIS A 150 -7.04 -12.64 0.67
C HIS A 150 -5.62 -12.87 1.22
N PHE A 151 -5.00 -11.81 1.77
CA PHE A 151 -3.63 -11.86 2.30
C PHE A 151 -3.55 -12.05 3.81
N GLY A 152 -4.69 -12.18 4.52
CA GLY A 152 -4.70 -12.33 5.98
C GLY A 152 -4.14 -11.12 6.73
N LEU A 153 -4.30 -9.90 6.18
CA LEU A 153 -3.67 -8.69 6.75
C LEU A 153 -4.19 -8.36 8.14
N GLY A 154 -5.45 -8.71 8.45
CA GLY A 154 -6.09 -8.38 9.72
C GLY A 154 -6.13 -6.88 10.02
N CYS A 155 -6.20 -6.05 8.97
CA CYS A 155 -6.54 -4.64 9.05
C CYS A 155 -7.87 -4.39 8.34
N ASP A 156 -8.58 -3.36 8.77
CA ASP A 156 -9.87 -2.95 8.23
C ASP A 156 -9.97 -1.42 8.22
N GLY A 157 -11.11 -0.91 7.77
CA GLY A 157 -11.44 0.49 7.93
C GLY A 157 -10.35 1.44 7.40
N VAL A 158 -10.10 2.49 8.17
CA VAL A 158 -9.15 3.55 7.82
C VAL A 158 -7.71 3.02 7.76
N GLU A 159 -7.39 1.94 8.48
CA GLU A 159 -6.05 1.36 8.44
C GLU A 159 -5.76 0.77 7.05
N SER A 160 -6.73 0.10 6.44
CA SER A 160 -6.58 -0.48 5.09
C SER A 160 -6.23 0.56 4.03
N LEU A 161 -6.77 1.80 4.15
CA LEU A 161 -6.45 2.93 3.28
C LEU A 161 -4.98 3.34 3.29
N ARG A 162 -4.24 2.98 4.35
CA ARG A 162 -2.82 3.26 4.49
C ARG A 162 -1.97 2.04 4.21
N VAL A 163 -2.38 0.87 4.69
CA VAL A 163 -1.60 -0.37 4.62
C VAL A 163 -1.48 -0.87 3.19
N ILE A 164 -2.58 -0.91 2.43
CA ILE A 164 -2.56 -1.48 1.07
C ILE A 164 -1.72 -0.61 0.12
N PRO A 165 -1.93 0.72 0.00
CA PRO A 165 -1.09 1.54 -0.88
C PRO A 165 0.38 1.54 -0.47
N ALA A 166 0.69 1.59 0.84
CA ALA A 166 2.07 1.55 1.31
C ALA A 166 2.77 0.22 0.99
N GLY A 167 2.02 -0.89 1.05
CA GLY A 167 2.56 -2.20 0.71
C GLY A 167 2.86 -2.40 -0.76
N MET A 168 2.17 -1.66 -1.64
CA MET A 168 2.32 -1.72 -3.09
C MET A 168 3.43 -0.79 -3.63
N TYR A 169 4.47 -0.54 -2.84
CA TYR A 169 5.56 0.39 -3.20
C TYR A 169 6.31 0.02 -4.49
N LEU A 170 6.23 -1.23 -4.96
CA LEU A 170 6.83 -1.67 -6.23
C LEU A 170 6.02 -1.25 -7.46
N VAL A 171 4.73 -0.96 -7.31
CA VAL A 171 3.86 -0.67 -8.47
C VAL A 171 4.45 0.44 -9.31
N ASP A 172 5.01 1.45 -8.66
CA ASP A 172 5.50 2.66 -9.29
C ASP A 172 6.87 2.51 -10.00
N GLN A 173 7.50 1.34 -9.89
CA GLN A 173 8.79 0.98 -10.50
C GLN A 173 8.64 0.05 -11.71
N HIS A 174 7.48 -0.58 -11.90
CA HIS A 174 7.25 -1.58 -12.94
C HIS A 174 6.14 -1.14 -13.90
N LEU A 175 6.48 -1.02 -15.18
CA LEU A 175 5.56 -0.54 -16.22
C LEU A 175 4.25 -1.33 -16.27
N GLU A 176 4.33 -2.66 -16.22
CA GLU A 176 3.15 -3.55 -16.24
C GLU A 176 2.23 -3.36 -15.01
N LEU A 177 2.79 -3.04 -13.85
CA LEU A 177 1.99 -2.78 -12.65
C LEU A 177 1.35 -1.39 -12.72
N LEU A 178 2.04 -0.40 -13.29
CA LEU A 178 1.46 0.94 -13.53
C LEU A 178 0.33 0.90 -14.54
N GLU A 179 0.47 0.15 -15.63
CA GLU A 179 -0.59 -0.04 -16.62
C GLU A 179 -1.82 -0.70 -15.99
N LEU A 180 -1.64 -1.73 -15.15
CA LEU A 180 -2.73 -2.34 -14.40
C LEU A 180 -3.32 -1.38 -13.33
N GLN A 181 -2.49 -0.56 -12.68
CA GLN A 181 -2.98 0.47 -11.76
C GLN A 181 -3.82 1.51 -12.50
N LEU A 182 -3.43 1.91 -13.70
CA LEU A 182 -4.21 2.84 -14.52
C LEU A 182 -5.61 2.29 -14.84
N GLU A 183 -5.74 1.00 -15.15
CA GLU A 183 -7.04 0.34 -15.33
C GLU A 183 -7.90 0.44 -14.06
N VAL A 184 -7.30 0.11 -12.90
CA VAL A 184 -7.96 0.16 -11.60
C VAL A 184 -8.43 1.57 -11.25
N GLU A 185 -7.58 2.59 -11.44
CA GLU A 185 -7.92 3.99 -11.16
C GLU A 185 -8.97 4.54 -12.13
N THR A 186 -8.96 4.05 -13.38
CA THR A 186 -10.01 4.35 -14.38
C THR A 186 -11.36 3.81 -13.93
N LEU A 187 -11.41 2.57 -13.45
CA LEU A 187 -12.63 1.98 -12.90
C LEU A 187 -13.12 2.72 -11.65
N MET A 188 -12.20 3.28 -10.86
CA MET A 188 -12.51 4.17 -9.73
C MET A 188 -12.91 5.59 -10.14
N LYS A 189 -12.84 5.92 -11.44
CA LYS A 189 -13.05 7.28 -11.98
C LYS A 189 -12.19 8.35 -11.29
N ASN A 190 -11.00 7.97 -10.82
CA ASN A 190 -10.09 8.84 -10.09
C ASN A 190 -9.24 9.68 -11.06
N ARG A 191 -9.85 10.73 -11.62
CA ARG A 191 -9.30 11.52 -12.74
C ARG A 191 -7.89 12.06 -12.47
N GLY A 192 -7.66 12.64 -11.28
CA GLY A 192 -6.35 13.19 -10.91
C GLY A 192 -5.25 12.12 -10.95
N THR A 193 -5.53 10.94 -10.40
CA THR A 193 -4.55 9.83 -10.42
C THR A 193 -4.38 9.22 -11.81
N VAL A 194 -5.45 9.10 -12.60
CA VAL A 194 -5.38 8.63 -14.00
C VAL A 194 -4.43 9.50 -14.82
N ASN A 195 -4.58 10.83 -14.77
CA ASN A 195 -3.72 11.77 -15.50
C ASN A 195 -2.25 11.65 -15.06
N PHE A 196 -2.00 11.56 -13.75
CA PHE A 196 -0.66 11.36 -13.20
C PHE A 196 -0.03 10.05 -13.70
N LEU A 197 -0.77 8.95 -13.67
CA LEU A 197 -0.28 7.63 -14.10
C LEU A 197 0.01 7.60 -15.60
N MET A 198 -0.82 8.20 -16.44
CA MET A 198 -0.57 8.28 -17.89
C MET A 198 0.74 8.99 -18.21
N GLY A 199 1.05 10.08 -17.49
CA GLY A 199 2.32 10.79 -17.59
C GLY A 199 3.51 9.90 -17.18
N LYS A 200 3.41 9.25 -16.02
CA LYS A 200 4.47 8.36 -15.49
C LYS A 200 4.72 7.14 -16.38
N ILE A 201 3.66 6.55 -16.94
CA ILE A 201 3.76 5.45 -17.90
C ILE A 201 4.54 5.90 -19.14
N ASN A 202 4.18 7.06 -19.72
CA ASN A 202 4.88 7.57 -20.90
C ASN A 202 6.35 7.92 -20.62
N GLU A 203 6.66 8.46 -19.43
CA GLU A 203 8.04 8.69 -19.00
C GLU A 203 8.87 7.39 -18.95
N LEU A 204 8.33 6.34 -18.32
CA LEU A 204 9.00 5.04 -18.25
C LEU A 204 9.14 4.38 -19.62
N ARG A 205 8.10 4.46 -20.46
CA ARG A 205 8.14 3.94 -21.84
C ARG A 205 9.24 4.62 -22.65
N HIS A 206 9.32 5.95 -22.58
CA HIS A 206 10.40 6.71 -23.22
C HIS A 206 11.77 6.29 -22.69
N LYS A 207 11.94 6.14 -21.37
CA LYS A 207 13.19 5.65 -20.76
C LYS A 207 13.60 4.25 -21.26
N PHE A 208 12.65 3.40 -21.60
CA PHE A 208 12.88 2.07 -22.16
C PHE A 208 12.95 2.05 -23.71
N GLY A 209 12.87 3.20 -24.39
CA GLY A 209 12.88 3.27 -25.85
C GLY A 209 11.61 2.72 -26.51
N LEU A 210 10.49 2.68 -25.77
CA LEU A 210 9.18 2.24 -26.25
C LEU A 210 8.39 3.45 -26.79
N PRO A 211 7.48 3.23 -27.77
CA PRO A 211 6.58 4.28 -28.21
C PRO A 211 5.64 4.71 -27.07
N PRO A 212 5.10 5.94 -27.11
CA PRO A 212 4.06 6.39 -26.18
C PRO A 212 2.90 5.39 -26.10
N ALA A 213 2.25 5.31 -24.94
CA ALA A 213 1.08 4.46 -24.79
C ALA A 213 -0.08 4.99 -25.65
N ASP A 214 -0.79 4.06 -26.29
CA ASP A 214 -2.00 4.36 -27.06
C ASP A 214 -3.21 4.28 -26.13
N TYR A 215 -3.65 5.43 -25.63
CA TYR A 215 -4.77 5.51 -24.71
C TYR A 215 -6.09 5.68 -25.48
N PRO A 216 -7.15 4.92 -25.12
CA PRO A 216 -8.45 5.09 -25.76
C PRO A 216 -9.00 6.51 -25.54
N PRO A 217 -9.78 7.07 -26.49
CA PRO A 217 -10.21 8.47 -26.45
C PRO A 217 -10.94 8.89 -25.17
N HIS A 218 -11.67 7.97 -24.53
CA HIS A 218 -12.37 8.27 -23.29
C HIS A 218 -11.42 8.55 -22.11
N LEU A 219 -10.18 8.03 -22.14
CA LEU A 219 -9.15 8.38 -21.16
C LEU A 219 -8.55 9.77 -21.45
N LEU A 220 -8.38 10.11 -22.73
CA LEU A 220 -7.85 11.42 -23.13
C LEU A 220 -8.79 12.57 -22.73
N ASN A 221 -10.10 12.33 -22.72
CA ASN A 221 -11.09 13.30 -22.27
C ASN A 221 -10.89 13.73 -20.79
N PHE A 222 -10.24 12.90 -19.95
CA PHE A 222 -9.89 13.30 -18.58
C PHE A 222 -8.76 14.33 -18.52
N VAL A 223 -7.90 14.38 -19.53
CA VAL A 223 -6.73 15.27 -19.59
C VAL A 223 -7.14 16.67 -20.03
N TYR A 224 -7.96 16.77 -21.08
CA TYR A 224 -8.29 18.06 -21.70
C TYR A 224 -9.25 18.94 -20.91
N SER A 225 -10.06 18.37 -20.01
CA SER A 225 -10.99 19.16 -19.19
C SER A 225 -10.28 20.03 -18.14
N GLN A 226 -9.07 19.67 -17.72
CA GLN A 226 -8.31 20.46 -16.73
C GLN A 226 -7.51 21.61 -17.36
N SER A 227 -7.00 21.46 -18.58
CA SER A 227 -6.22 22.49 -19.26
C SER A 227 -7.03 23.72 -19.71
N LEU A 228 -8.35 23.63 -19.72
CA LEU A 228 -9.24 24.75 -20.08
C LEU A 228 -9.64 25.61 -18.88
N LEU A 229 -9.27 25.20 -17.66
CA LEU A 229 -9.60 25.88 -16.41
C LEU A 229 -8.38 26.51 -15.71
N SER A 230 -7.18 26.37 -16.29
CA SER A 230 -5.91 26.95 -15.85
C SER A 230 -5.43 28.03 -16.81
#